data_AF-A0A1G9EP12-F1
#
_entry.id   AF-A0A1G9EP12-F1
#
_cell.length_a   1.000
_cell.length_b   1.000
_cell.length_c   1.000
_cell.angle_alpha   90.00
_cell.angle_beta   90.00
_cell.angle_gamma   90.00
#
_symmetry.space_group_name_H-M   'P 1'
#
loop_
_entity.id
_entity.type
_entity.pdbx_description
1 polymer ?
#
loop_
_entity_poly.entity_id
_entity_poly.type
_entity_poly.pdbx_seq_one_letter_code
_entity_poly.pdbx_strand_id
1 'polypeptide(L)'
;MAFYDHDATGSWTAARAFRMTAEQFADVAAQEMDRLPSPGDPIEKVVIDGLEAGRHEAGPGHYETLIEVGRRDGLPMLTFTAPHGFDAVPHTRPSAAYVSMLVRGLHEARGWDRRRADAYVRERC
;
A
#
# COMPACT_ATOMS: atom_id res chain seq x y z
N MET A 1 4.37 -12.26 -4.29
CA MET A 1 4.18 -11.07 -3.44
C MET A 1 3.96 -9.89 -4.37
N ALA A 2 3.07 -8.95 -4.04
CA ALA A 2 2.73 -7.82 -4.91
C ALA A 2 2.93 -6.49 -4.16
N PHE A 3 3.82 -5.64 -4.65
CA PHE A 3 4.15 -4.36 -4.04
C PHE A 3 3.94 -3.22 -5.05
N TYR A 4 3.84 -2.00 -4.53
CA TYR A 4 3.59 -0.82 -5.32
C TYR A 4 4.92 -0.10 -5.60
N ASP A 5 5.35 -0.10 -6.86
CA ASP A 5 6.47 0.72 -7.29
C ASP A 5 6.00 2.16 -7.52
N HIS A 6 6.37 3.06 -6.60
CA HIS A 6 6.00 4.46 -6.64
C HIS A 6 6.81 5.27 -7.68
N ASP A 7 7.99 4.78 -8.05
CA ASP A 7 8.91 5.47 -8.94
C ASP A 7 8.67 5.08 -10.41
N ALA A 8 7.87 4.02 -10.65
CA ALA A 8 7.45 3.60 -11.98
C ALA A 8 6.63 4.69 -12.70
N THR A 9 7.07 5.04 -13.91
CA THR A 9 6.39 6.05 -14.74
C THR A 9 5.51 5.40 -15.81
N GLY A 10 4.52 6.14 -16.33
CA GLY A 10 3.70 5.73 -17.48
C GLY A 10 2.50 4.83 -17.15
N SER A 11 2.24 4.55 -15.86
CA SER A 11 1.05 3.85 -15.41
C SER A 11 0.50 4.47 -14.13
N TRP A 12 -0.68 4.01 -13.73
CA TRP A 12 -1.31 4.37 -12.46
C TRP A 12 -1.86 3.12 -11.80
N THR A 13 -1.88 3.15 -10.46
CA THR A 13 -2.38 2.04 -9.65
C THR A 13 -3.70 2.40 -8.97
N ALA A 14 -4.69 1.54 -9.15
CA ALA A 14 -5.98 1.68 -8.53
C ALA A 14 -5.90 1.31 -7.04
N ALA A 15 -6.08 2.28 -6.15
CA ALA A 15 -6.15 2.07 -4.70
C ALA A 15 -7.51 2.48 -4.10
N ARG A 16 -7.71 2.05 -2.84
CA ARG A 16 -8.74 2.51 -1.88
C ARG A 16 -8.00 3.13 -0.70
N ALA A 17 -8.42 4.33 -0.30
CA ALA A 17 -7.89 4.97 0.91
C ALA A 17 -8.81 4.68 2.10
N PHE A 18 -8.21 4.50 3.28
CA PHE A 18 -8.89 4.37 4.55
C PHE A 18 -8.46 5.53 5.45
N ARG A 19 -9.43 6.18 6.12
CA ARG A 19 -9.13 7.18 7.14
C ARG A 19 -9.03 6.48 8.49
N MET A 20 -7.89 6.62 9.14
CA MET A 20 -7.58 5.96 10.41
C MET A 20 -6.70 6.85 11.28
N THR A 21 -6.54 6.51 12.56
CA THR A 21 -5.61 7.18 13.47
C THR A 21 -4.16 6.76 13.19
N ALA A 22 -3.19 7.49 13.75
CA ALA A 22 -1.78 7.10 13.66
C ALA A 22 -1.51 5.74 14.32
N GLU A 23 -2.14 5.46 15.47
CA GLU A 23 -2.09 4.16 16.15
C GLU A 23 -2.61 3.03 15.25
N GLN A 24 -3.78 3.20 14.63
CA GLN A 24 -4.34 2.19 13.72
C GLN A 24 -3.44 1.97 12.49
N PHE A 25 -2.81 3.03 11.98
CA PHE A 25 -1.86 2.91 10.88
C PHE A 25 -0.61 2.15 11.31
N ALA A 26 -0.10 2.40 12.52
CA ALA A 26 1.03 1.67 13.08
C ALA A 26 0.69 0.18 13.33
N ASP A 27 -0.52 -0.14 13.77
CA ASP A 27 -0.98 -1.54 13.89
C ASP A 27 -0.95 -2.27 12.54
N VAL A 28 -1.41 -1.60 11.47
CA VAL A 28 -1.34 -2.15 10.10
C VAL A 28 0.12 -2.26 9.64
N ALA A 29 0.96 -1.28 9.96
CA ALA A 29 2.39 -1.33 9.68
C ALA A 29 3.03 -2.58 10.32
N ALA A 30 2.79 -2.79 11.61
CA ALA A 30 3.31 -3.94 12.34
C ALA A 30 2.87 -5.25 11.68
N GLN A 31 1.60 -5.37 11.28
CA GLN A 31 1.10 -6.55 10.57
C GLN A 31 1.84 -6.78 9.24
N GLU A 32 2.00 -5.75 8.40
CA GLU A 32 2.67 -5.88 7.10
C GLU A 32 4.17 -6.21 7.23
N MET A 33 4.77 -5.81 8.35
CA MET A 33 6.18 -6.06 8.68
C MET A 33 6.41 -7.37 9.45
N ASP A 34 5.37 -8.21 9.62
CA ASP A 34 5.42 -9.45 10.41
C ASP A 34 5.84 -9.24 11.87
N ARG A 35 5.35 -8.16 12.48
CA ARG A 35 5.57 -7.75 13.87
C ARG A 35 4.25 -7.78 14.64
N LEU A 36 4.34 -7.87 15.97
CA LEU A 36 3.17 -7.67 16.83
C LEU A 36 2.94 -6.17 17.04
N PRO A 37 1.69 -5.69 16.93
CA PRO A 37 1.35 -4.31 17.32
C PRO A 37 1.72 -4.04 18.78
N SER A 38 2.27 -2.86 19.05
CA SER A 38 2.64 -2.43 20.39
C SER A 38 2.35 -0.94 20.59
N PRO A 39 1.84 -0.52 21.75
CA PRO A 39 1.61 0.90 22.04
C PRO A 39 2.90 1.72 21.94
N GLY A 40 2.82 2.90 21.33
CA GLY A 40 3.97 3.80 21.18
C GLY A 40 4.95 3.33 20.10
N ASP A 41 4.43 2.67 19.07
CA ASP A 41 5.25 2.27 17.94
C ASP A 41 5.88 3.53 17.29
N PRO A 42 7.19 3.54 16.98
CA PRO A 42 7.85 4.68 16.35
C PRO A 42 7.16 5.18 15.07
N ILE A 43 6.44 4.31 14.35
CA ILE A 43 5.65 4.68 13.16
C ILE A 43 4.57 5.71 13.49
N GLU A 44 3.97 5.67 14.67
CA GLU A 44 2.96 6.66 15.08
C GLU A 44 3.51 8.08 14.97
N LYS A 45 4.74 8.28 15.50
CA LYS A 45 5.42 9.57 15.45
C LYS A 45 5.77 9.98 14.02
N VAL A 46 6.22 9.04 13.18
CA VAL A 46 6.52 9.29 11.76
C VAL A 46 5.28 9.77 11.01
N VAL A 47 4.12 9.15 11.26
CA VAL A 47 2.84 9.54 10.63
C VAL A 47 2.40 10.93 11.09
N ILE A 48 2.58 11.26 12.37
CA ILE A 48 2.18 12.54 12.95
C ILE A 48 3.09 13.69 12.49
N ASP A 49 4.41 13.48 12.55
CA ASP A 49 5.40 14.50 12.18
C ASP A 49 5.46 14.71 10.65
N GLY A 50 5.09 13.68 9.88
CA GLY A 50 5.18 13.66 8.43
C GLY A 50 6.50 13.10 7.92
N LEU A 51 6.51 12.75 6.63
CA LEU A 51 7.68 12.17 5.96
C LEU A 51 8.44 13.29 5.25
N GLU A 52 9.63 13.65 5.75
CA GLU A 52 10.43 14.80 5.25
C GLU A 52 10.64 14.78 3.73
N ALA A 53 10.97 13.62 3.17
CA ALA A 53 11.16 13.42 1.74
C ALA A 53 9.99 12.66 1.07
N GLY A 54 8.83 12.58 1.73
CA GLY A 54 7.70 11.75 1.29
C GLY A 54 7.95 10.24 1.38
N ARG A 55 9.08 9.81 1.97
CA ARG A 55 9.48 8.41 2.19
C ARG A 55 10.11 8.23 3.58
N HIS A 56 9.87 7.09 4.20
CA HIS A 56 10.53 6.67 5.45
C HIS A 56 10.79 5.16 5.45
N GLU A 57 12.03 4.74 5.66
CA GLU A 57 12.42 3.34 5.80
C GLU A 57 12.41 2.93 7.29
N ALA A 58 11.48 2.05 7.65
CA ALA A 58 11.26 1.53 9.00
C ALA A 58 12.12 0.29 9.32
N GLY A 59 12.91 -0.19 8.36
CA GLY A 59 13.85 -1.31 8.50
C GLY A 59 14.18 -2.00 7.17
N PRO A 60 14.94 -3.12 7.19
CA PRO A 60 15.44 -3.79 6.00
C PRO A 60 14.45 -4.76 5.31
N GLY A 61 13.24 -4.92 5.83
CA GLY A 61 12.25 -5.87 5.32
C GLY A 61 11.54 -5.44 4.02
N HIS A 62 10.87 -6.39 3.36
CA HIS A 62 10.21 -6.19 2.06
C HIS A 62 8.98 -5.26 2.09
N TYR A 63 8.39 -4.98 3.25
CA TYR A 63 7.29 -4.01 3.43
C TYR A 63 7.62 -2.98 4.51
N GLU A 64 8.90 -2.67 4.66
CA GLU A 64 9.38 -1.76 5.71
C GLU A 64 9.61 -0.33 5.18
N THR A 65 8.97 0.06 4.07
CA THR A 65 9.05 1.42 3.53
C THR A 65 7.68 2.08 3.47
N LEU A 66 7.55 3.23 4.13
CA LEU A 66 6.39 4.11 4.07
C LEU A 66 6.61 5.17 3.00
N ILE A 67 5.57 5.48 2.23
CA ILE A 67 5.57 6.55 1.23
C ILE A 67 4.28 7.38 1.28
N GLU A 68 4.37 8.69 1.02
CA GLU A 68 3.23 9.55 0.77
C GLU A 68 2.83 9.48 -0.71
N VAL A 69 1.60 9.03 -0.98
CA VAL A 69 1.06 8.86 -2.34
C VAL A 69 0.11 9.99 -2.75
N GLY A 70 0.10 11.08 -1.97
CA GLY A 70 -0.70 12.27 -2.19
C GLY A 70 -1.50 12.68 -0.96
N ARG A 71 -2.40 13.65 -1.15
CA ARG A 71 -3.22 14.21 -0.07
C ARG A 71 -4.69 14.20 -0.41
N ARG A 72 -5.54 14.01 0.60
CA ARG A 72 -7.00 14.06 0.48
C ARG A 72 -7.59 14.71 1.73
N ASP A 73 -8.49 15.67 1.54
CA ASP A 73 -9.14 16.43 2.62
C ASP A 73 -8.13 17.04 3.62
N GLY A 74 -6.98 17.48 3.11
CA GLY A 74 -5.88 18.04 3.91
C GLY A 74 -5.00 16.99 4.61
N LEU A 75 -5.35 15.70 4.58
CA LEU A 75 -4.62 14.61 5.21
C LEU A 75 -3.66 13.92 4.23
N PRO A 76 -2.48 13.46 4.68
CA PRO A 76 -1.60 12.63 3.85
C PRO A 76 -2.24 11.25 3.62
N MET A 77 -2.06 10.70 2.42
CA MET A 77 -2.34 9.30 2.12
C MET A 77 -1.01 8.55 2.10
N LEU A 78 -0.85 7.61 3.01
CA LEU A 78 0.37 6.83 3.17
C LEU A 78 0.13 5.38 2.75
N THR A 79 1.18 4.69 2.30
CA THR A 79 1.16 3.24 2.07
C THR A 79 2.50 2.61 2.43
N PHE A 80 2.49 1.28 2.60
CA PHE A 80 3.67 0.46 2.81
C PHE A 80 4.02 -0.25 1.51
N THR A 81 5.31 -0.28 1.18
CA THR A 81 5.78 -0.97 -0.02
C THR A 81 7.20 -1.47 0.16
N ALA A 82 7.72 -2.13 -0.87
CA ALA A 82 9.11 -2.52 -0.93
C ALA A 82 10.02 -1.32 -1.18
N PRO A 83 11.25 -1.32 -0.61
CA PRO A 83 12.22 -0.25 -0.87
C PRO A 83 12.71 -0.24 -2.33
N HIS A 84 12.51 -1.34 -3.07
CA HIS A 84 13.00 -1.56 -4.42
C HIS A 84 11.87 -1.50 -5.47
N GLY A 85 12.25 -1.19 -6.71
CA GLY A 85 11.33 -1.17 -7.86
C GLY A 85 10.82 -2.55 -8.28
N PHE A 86 9.83 -2.58 -9.19
CA PHE A 86 9.14 -3.82 -9.57
C PHE A 86 10.05 -4.86 -10.25
N ASP A 87 11.07 -4.41 -11.01
CA ASP A 87 12.03 -5.29 -11.69
C ASP A 87 13.02 -6.00 -10.75
N ALA A 88 13.07 -5.63 -9.47
CA ALA A 88 14.06 -6.16 -8.53
C ALA A 88 13.76 -7.59 -8.05
N VAL A 89 12.56 -8.11 -8.30
CA VAL A 89 12.16 -9.46 -7.86
C VAL A 89 11.34 -10.19 -8.92
N PRO A 90 11.51 -11.52 -9.06
CA PRO A 90 10.71 -12.31 -9.99
C PRO A 90 9.22 -12.24 -9.68
N HIS A 91 8.41 -11.93 -10.69
CA HIS A 91 6.95 -11.93 -10.56
C HIS A 91 6.39 -13.35 -10.60
N THR A 92 5.46 -13.64 -9.69
CA THR A 92 4.70 -14.88 -9.66
C THR A 92 3.23 -14.60 -9.86
N ARG A 93 2.55 -15.50 -10.55
CA ARG A 93 1.12 -15.36 -10.82
C ARG A 93 0.34 -15.39 -9.49
N PRO A 94 -0.50 -14.38 -9.21
CA PRO A 94 -1.28 -14.37 -7.98
C PRO A 94 -2.34 -15.48 -7.96
N SER A 95 -2.73 -15.90 -6.76
CA SER A 95 -3.80 -16.89 -6.59
C SER A 95 -5.15 -16.31 -7.03
N ALA A 96 -6.06 -17.19 -7.45
CA ALA A 96 -7.41 -16.79 -7.84
C ALA A 96 -8.17 -16.10 -6.68
N ALA A 97 -7.93 -16.54 -5.44
CA ALA A 97 -8.51 -15.92 -4.26
C ALA A 97 -8.02 -14.48 -4.05
N TYR A 98 -6.73 -14.24 -4.23
CA TYR A 98 -6.13 -12.90 -4.13
C TYR A 98 -6.67 -11.96 -5.22
N VAL A 99 -6.75 -12.42 -6.48
CA VAL A 99 -7.36 -11.65 -7.57
C VAL A 99 -8.82 -11.31 -7.26
N SER A 100 -9.61 -12.27 -6.78
CA SER A 100 -11.02 -12.05 -6.41
C SER A 100 -11.17 -10.97 -5.32
N MET A 101 -10.29 -11.00 -4.32
CA MET A 101 -10.23 -9.98 -3.26
C MET A 101 -9.96 -8.57 -3.84
N LEU A 102 -8.98 -8.43 -4.73
CA LEU A 102 -8.67 -7.15 -5.38
C LEU A 102 -9.85 -6.62 -6.22
N VAL A 103 -10.44 -7.49 -7.04
CA VAL A 103 -11.59 -7.13 -7.88
C VAL A 103 -12.77 -6.63 -7.04
N ARG A 104 -13.06 -7.32 -5.93
CA ARG A 104 -14.10 -6.91 -4.99
C ARG A 104 -13.79 -5.54 -4.37
N GLY A 105 -12.56 -5.34 -3.90
CA GLY A 105 -12.15 -4.06 -3.30
C GLY A 105 -12.29 -2.88 -4.26
N LEU A 106 -11.93 -3.07 -5.54
CA LEU A 106 -12.07 -2.03 -6.57
C LEU A 106 -13.53 -1.75 -6.94
N HIS A 107 -14.37 -2.79 -6.99
CA HIS A 107 -15.81 -2.62 -7.20
C HIS A 107 -16.43 -1.76 -6.08
N GLU A 108 -16.13 -2.09 -4.82
CA GLU A 108 -16.65 -1.36 -3.65
C GLU A 108 -16.14 0.08 -3.56
N ALA A 109 -14.86 0.31 -3.85
CA ALA A 109 -14.23 1.61 -3.63
C ALA A 109 -14.40 2.62 -4.77
N ARG A 110 -14.60 2.14 -6.01
CA ARG A 110 -14.56 2.99 -7.20
C ARG A 110 -15.85 3.04 -8.00
N GLY A 111 -16.88 2.28 -7.61
CA GLY A 111 -18.12 2.16 -8.37
C GLY A 111 -17.92 1.54 -9.76
N TRP A 112 -16.78 0.88 -10.01
CA TRP A 112 -16.54 0.14 -11.24
C TRP A 112 -17.41 -1.09 -11.26
N ASP A 113 -17.96 -1.48 -12.41
CA ASP A 113 -18.55 -2.80 -12.53
C ASP A 113 -17.49 -3.91 -12.37
N ARG A 114 -17.95 -5.13 -12.06
CA ARG A 114 -17.05 -6.26 -11.80
C ARG A 114 -16.18 -6.62 -13.01
N ARG A 115 -16.68 -6.41 -14.23
CA ARG A 115 -15.96 -6.72 -15.48
C ARG A 115 -14.79 -5.76 -15.67
N ARG A 116 -14.99 -4.46 -15.41
CA ARG A 116 -13.95 -3.43 -15.45
C ARG A 116 -12.88 -3.70 -14.39
N ALA A 117 -13.27 -4.04 -13.16
CA ALA A 117 -12.33 -4.36 -12.09
C ALA A 117 -11.50 -5.62 -12.41
N ASP A 118 -12.12 -6.68 -12.92
CA ASP A 118 -11.42 -7.91 -13.32
C ASP A 118 -10.43 -7.66 -14.48
N ALA A 119 -10.85 -6.94 -15.52
CA ALA A 119 -9.97 -6.57 -16.63
C ALA A 119 -8.76 -5.75 -16.15
N TYR A 120 -8.99 -4.78 -15.27
CA TYR A 120 -7.93 -3.94 -14.71
C TYR A 120 -6.89 -4.74 -13.91
N VAL A 121 -7.33 -5.67 -13.06
CA VAL A 121 -6.43 -6.51 -12.26
C VAL A 121 -5.66 -7.49 -13.13
N ARG A 122 -6.31 -8.12 -14.11
CA ARG A 122 -5.68 -9.11 -15.01
C ARG A 122 -4.63 -8.51 -15.94
N GLU A 123 -4.78 -7.27 -16.35
CA GLU A 123 -3.75 -6.57 -17.15
C GLU A 123 -2.43 -6.40 -16.37
N ARG A 124 -2.47 -6.49 -15.04
CA ARG A 124 -1.35 -6.21 -14.12
C ARG A 124 -0.86 -7.44 -13.34
N CYS A 125 -1.34 -8.64 -13.67
CA CYS A 125 -1.02 -9.91 -13.00
C CYS A 125 -0.45 -10.93 -14.00
#